data_AF-A0AAX6EQA2-F1
#
_entry.id   AF-A0AAX6EQA2-F1
#
_cell.length_a   1.000
_cell.length_b   1.000
_cell.length_c   1.000
_cell.angle_alpha   90.00
_cell.angle_beta   90.00
_cell.angle_gamma   90.00
#
_symmetry.space_group_name_H-M   'P 1'
#
loop_
_entity.id
_entity.type
_entity.pdbx_description
1 polymer ?
#
loop_
_entity_poly.entity_id
_entity_poly.type
_entity_poly.pdbx_seq_one_letter_code
_entity_poly.pdbx_strand_id
1 'polypeptide(L)'
;MLQQLLVPIYYVLSSLCRWYRSFLETKKMVLKTELCRFSGAKIYPGKGIRFVRADSQVFLFSNSKCKQYFHNRLKPAKLTWTAMYRKQHKKDIHAEAVKKRRRATKKPYSRSIVGATLEVIQKKRTEKAEVRDAAREAQLREIKERIKKTKDEKKAKKAELMAKTLKTQPKASMPKAAKGPKLGGGGGKR
;
A
#
# COMPACT_ATOMS: atom_id res chain seq x y z
N MET A 1 -11.75 20.32 38.59
CA MET A 1 -12.13 20.88 37.26
C MET A 1 -10.94 21.33 36.40
N LEU A 2 -9.76 21.65 36.95
CA LEU A 2 -8.61 22.12 36.16
C LEU A 2 -7.97 21.06 35.23
N GLN A 3 -8.22 19.76 35.44
CA GLN A 3 -7.64 18.70 34.60
C GLN A 3 -8.30 18.55 33.21
N GLN A 4 -9.52 19.05 33.02
CA GLN A 4 -10.30 18.81 31.78
C GLN A 4 -9.98 19.82 30.66
N LEU A 5 -9.41 20.98 30.97
CA LEU A 5 -9.11 22.03 29.99
C LEU A 5 -7.69 21.95 29.40
N LEU A 6 -6.77 21.19 30.02
CA LEU A 6 -5.38 21.09 29.57
C LEU A 6 -5.16 20.05 28.45
N VAL A 7 -5.99 19.01 28.37
CA VAL A 7 -5.90 17.95 27.36
C VAL A 7 -6.11 18.45 25.92
N PRO A 8 -7.12 19.29 25.59
CA PRO A 8 -7.32 19.77 24.22
C PRO A 8 -6.19 20.70 23.75
N ILE A 9 -5.65 21.55 24.63
CA ILE A 9 -4.54 22.46 24.30
C ILE A 9 -3.27 21.66 23.95
N TYR A 10 -2.97 20.60 24.71
CA TYR A 10 -1.84 19.72 24.44
C TYR A 10 -1.99 18.93 23.14
N TYR A 11 -3.22 18.51 22.80
CA TYR A 11 -3.51 17.80 21.55
C TYR A 11 -3.39 18.71 20.32
N VAL A 12 -3.82 19.97 20.44
CA VAL A 12 -3.70 20.97 19.37
C VAL A 12 -2.23 21.37 19.17
N LEU A 13 -1.47 21.61 20.24
CA LEU A 13 -0.02 21.89 20.16
C LEU A 13 0.78 20.70 19.60
N SER A 14 0.47 19.47 20.01
CA SER A 14 1.10 18.26 19.48
C SER A 14 0.79 18.04 17.99
N SER A 15 -0.46 18.31 17.58
CA SER A 15 -0.90 18.21 16.18
C SER A 15 -0.29 19.31 15.31
N LEU A 16 -0.21 20.56 15.80
CA LEU A 16 0.47 21.65 15.11
C LEU A 16 1.98 21.37 14.95
N CYS A 17 2.63 20.81 15.97
CA CYS A 17 4.05 20.49 15.91
C CYS A 17 4.36 19.34 14.92
N ARG A 18 3.47 18.33 14.82
CA ARG A 18 3.53 17.28 13.79
C ARG A 18 3.23 17.79 12.38
N TRP A 19 2.33 18.76 12.27
CA TRP A 19 1.98 19.41 11.01
C TRP A 19 3.13 20.29 10.50
N TYR A 20 3.74 21.09 11.37
CA TYR A 20 4.89 21.95 11.05
C TYR A 20 6.11 21.15 10.59
N ARG A 21 6.40 20.01 11.23
CA ARG A 21 7.49 19.10 10.83
C ARG A 21 7.21 18.38 9.50
N SER A 22 5.94 18.13 9.16
CA SER A 22 5.56 17.54 7.86
C SER A 22 5.58 18.57 6.72
N PHE A 23 5.29 19.84 7.01
CA PHE A 23 5.28 20.91 6.02
C PHE A 23 6.70 21.25 5.52
N LEU A 24 7.70 21.27 6.41
CA LEU A 24 9.10 21.55 6.06
C LEU A 24 9.79 20.41 5.28
N GLU A 25 9.23 19.21 5.24
CA GLU A 25 9.84 18.01 4.62
C GLU A 25 9.71 17.96 3.09
N THR A 26 9.02 18.93 2.46
CA THR A 26 8.68 18.86 1.02
C THR A 26 9.21 19.99 0.15
N LYS A 27 10.26 20.71 0.56
CA LYS A 27 11.10 21.45 -0.40
C LYS A 27 11.99 20.45 -1.14
N LYS A 28 11.47 19.94 -2.27
CA LYS A 28 12.26 19.14 -3.21
C LYS A 28 13.21 20.10 -3.95
N MET A 29 14.33 20.44 -3.32
CA MET A 29 15.38 21.23 -3.98
C MET A 29 15.84 20.48 -5.24
N VAL A 30 16.00 21.21 -6.35
CA VAL A 30 16.43 20.69 -7.66
C VAL A 30 17.94 20.44 -7.66
N LEU A 31 18.46 19.85 -6.59
CA LEU A 31 19.85 19.49 -6.44
C LEU A 31 19.95 17.97 -6.43
N LYS A 32 20.91 17.43 -7.19
CA LYS A 32 21.21 16.00 -7.19
C LYS A 32 21.63 15.62 -5.77
N THR A 33 20.81 14.81 -5.12
CA THR A 33 21.06 14.30 -3.78
C THR A 33 21.40 12.83 -3.85
N GLU A 34 22.48 12.46 -3.19
CA GLU A 34 22.88 11.06 -3.03
C GLU A 34 22.26 10.50 -1.74
N LEU A 35 22.18 9.18 -1.62
CA LEU A 35 21.64 8.54 -0.42
C LEU A 35 22.74 7.87 0.38
N CYS A 36 22.72 8.09 1.70
CA CYS A 36 23.58 7.37 2.63
C CYS A 36 23.25 5.88 2.59
N ARG A 37 24.25 5.02 2.36
CA ARG A 37 24.06 3.56 2.27
C ARG A 37 23.62 2.93 3.59
N PHE A 38 24.04 3.52 4.72
CA PHE A 38 23.75 3.01 6.06
C PHE A 38 22.41 3.51 6.62
N SER A 39 22.25 4.83 6.70
CA SER A 39 21.08 5.46 7.33
C SER A 39 19.89 5.64 6.38
N GLY A 40 20.13 5.72 5.07
CA GLY A 40 19.12 6.10 4.07
C GLY A 40 18.80 7.60 4.04
N ALA A 41 19.57 8.43 4.74
CA ALA A 41 19.41 9.89 4.70
C ALA A 41 19.90 10.48 3.37
N LYS A 42 19.30 11.61 2.96
CA LYS A 42 19.73 12.37 1.78
C LYS A 42 21.00 13.15 2.09
N ILE A 43 21.99 13.02 1.22
CA ILE A 43 23.27 13.71 1.25
C ILE A 43 23.26 14.76 0.14
N TYR A 44 23.43 16.02 0.52
CA TYR A 44 23.60 17.13 -0.40
C TYR A 44 25.06 17.23 -0.87
N PRO A 45 25.32 17.82 -2.05
CA PRO A 45 26.69 18.02 -2.51
C PRO A 45 27.54 18.78 -1.48
N GLY A 46 28.82 18.44 -1.40
CA GLY A 46 29.75 19.01 -0.40
C GLY A 46 29.59 18.44 1.03
N LYS A 47 28.71 17.46 1.25
CA LYS A 47 28.56 16.78 2.56
C LYS A 47 28.81 15.27 2.44
N GLY A 48 29.11 14.68 3.60
CA GLY A 48 29.28 13.24 3.76
C GLY A 48 30.72 12.77 3.54
N ILE A 49 30.92 11.46 3.65
CA ILE A 49 32.20 10.78 3.53
C ILE A 49 32.03 9.64 2.53
N ARG A 50 32.91 9.56 1.54
CA ARG A 50 32.97 8.46 0.58
C ARG A 50 34.03 7.46 1.01
N PHE A 51 33.63 6.22 1.28
CA PHE A 51 34.52 5.12 1.59
C PHE A 51 34.53 4.14 0.43
N VAL A 52 35.71 3.86 -0.12
CA VAL A 52 35.89 2.85 -1.16
C VAL A 52 36.48 1.62 -0.47
N ARG A 53 35.79 0.49 -0.61
CA ARG A 53 36.26 -0.79 -0.10
C ARG A 53 37.13 -1.48 -1.18
N ALA A 54 37.98 -2.42 -0.76
CA ALA A 54 38.88 -3.18 -1.64
C ALA A 54 38.17 -3.90 -2.81
N ASP A 55 36.89 -4.23 -2.65
CA ASP A 55 36.02 -4.79 -3.70
C ASP A 55 35.50 -3.74 -4.69
N SER A 56 36.09 -2.54 -4.72
CA SER A 56 35.69 -1.35 -5.49
C SER A 56 34.29 -0.79 -5.14
N GLN A 57 33.64 -1.32 -4.09
CA GLN A 57 32.33 -0.82 -3.69
C GLN A 57 32.46 0.54 -3.02
N VAL A 58 31.69 1.50 -3.53
CA VAL A 58 31.65 2.87 -3.03
C VAL A 58 30.50 3.04 -2.04
N PHE A 59 30.84 3.31 -0.78
CA PHE A 59 29.89 3.58 0.30
C PHE A 59 29.85 5.08 0.59
N LEU A 60 28.67 5.68 0.48
CA LEU A 60 28.44 7.06 0.90
C LEU A 60 27.84 7.08 2.30
N PHE A 61 28.48 7.81 3.21
CA PHE A 61 28.02 8.03 4.57
C PHE A 61 27.66 9.49 4.80
N SER A 62 26.56 9.76 5.49
CA SER A 62 26.14 11.13 5.78
C SER A 62 27.00 11.80 6.87
N ASN A 63 27.51 11.03 7.82
CA ASN A 63 28.19 11.49 9.03
C ASN A 63 29.16 10.41 9.56
N SER A 64 30.12 10.83 10.38
CA SER A 64 31.13 9.96 11.00
C SER A 64 30.51 8.80 11.78
N LYS A 65 29.38 9.03 12.45
CA LYS A 65 28.57 8.01 13.13
C LYS A 65 28.21 6.83 12.22
N CYS A 66 27.77 7.09 10.98
CA CYS A 66 27.46 6.03 10.03
C CYS A 66 28.72 5.25 9.60
N LYS A 67 29.84 5.95 9.41
CA LYS A 67 31.14 5.34 9.07
C LYS A 67 31.62 4.42 10.19
N GLN A 68 31.56 4.87 11.44
CA GLN A 68 31.98 4.07 12.60
C GLN A 68 31.14 2.80 12.76
N TYR A 69 29.81 2.90 12.65
CA TYR A 69 28.95 1.72 12.71
C TYR A 69 29.21 0.71 11.59
N PHE A 70 29.57 1.19 10.40
CA PHE A 70 29.96 0.33 9.29
C PHE A 70 31.25 -0.44 9.59
N HIS A 71 32.28 0.23 10.14
CA HIS A 71 33.53 -0.43 10.54
C HIS A 71 33.32 -1.42 11.70
N ASN A 72 32.43 -1.09 12.64
CA ASN A 72 32.01 -1.99 13.71
C ASN A 72 31.12 -3.16 13.22
N ARG A 73 30.88 -3.27 11.90
CA ARG A 73 30.08 -4.31 11.25
C ARG A 73 28.65 -4.41 11.78
N LEU A 74 28.10 -3.30 12.27
CA LEU A 74 26.71 -3.25 12.71
C LEU A 74 25.76 -3.27 11.51
N LYS A 75 24.71 -4.08 11.60
CA LYS A 75 23.70 -4.17 10.55
C LYS A 75 22.66 -3.06 10.75
N PRO A 76 22.36 -2.22 9.73
CA PRO A 76 21.39 -1.13 9.87
C PRO A 76 19.98 -1.64 10.22
N ALA A 77 19.64 -2.87 9.80
CA ALA A 77 18.41 -3.57 10.17
C ALA A 77 18.17 -3.72 11.69
N LYS A 78 19.22 -3.63 12.52
CA LYS A 78 19.10 -3.72 13.99
C LYS A 78 18.94 -2.34 14.66
N LEU A 79 19.22 -1.25 13.95
CA LEU A 79 19.23 0.10 14.51
C LEU A 79 17.93 0.84 14.20
N THR A 80 17.16 1.12 15.25
CA THR A 80 15.78 1.65 15.19
C THR A 80 15.61 2.94 14.38
N TRP A 81 16.61 3.81 14.39
CA TRP A 81 16.59 5.12 13.75
C TRP A 81 16.87 5.08 12.24
N THR A 82 17.39 3.96 11.72
CA THR A 82 17.75 3.85 10.30
C THR A 82 16.52 3.63 9.41
N ALA A 83 16.60 4.04 8.14
CA ALA A 83 15.53 3.80 7.18
C ALA A 83 15.27 2.29 6.96
N MET A 84 16.32 1.46 6.99
CA MET A 84 16.19 0.00 6.79
C MET A 84 15.34 -0.65 7.90
N TYR A 85 15.61 -0.31 9.16
CA TYR A 85 14.83 -0.81 10.29
C TYR A 85 13.35 -0.43 10.15
N ARG A 86 13.07 0.85 9.85
CA ARG A 86 11.70 1.36 9.72
C ARG A 86 10.92 0.65 8.60
N LYS A 87 11.58 0.32 7.49
CA LYS A 87 11.02 -0.45 6.38
C LYS A 87 10.66 -1.89 6.80
N GLN A 88 11.57 -2.59 7.47
CA GLN A 88 11.31 -3.97 7.94
C GLN A 88 10.18 -4.02 8.97
N HIS A 89 10.12 -3.02 9.86
CA HIS A 89 9.09 -2.91 10.89
C HIS A 89 7.83 -2.18 10.42
N LYS A 90 7.64 -2.02 9.10
CA LYS A 90 6.40 -1.51 8.53
C LYS A 90 5.99 -0.11 9.03
N LYS A 91 6.93 0.69 9.56
CA LYS A 91 6.65 2.03 10.10
C LYS A 91 6.37 3.07 9.01
N ASP A 92 6.82 2.80 7.78
CA ASP A 92 6.67 3.71 6.64
C ASP A 92 5.45 3.41 5.74
N ILE A 93 4.59 2.44 6.11
CA ILE A 93 3.44 2.01 5.29
C ILE A 93 2.50 3.17 4.97
N HIS A 94 2.17 4.00 5.96
CA HIS A 94 1.21 5.10 5.77
C HIS A 94 1.70 6.13 4.74
N ALA A 95 3.00 6.43 4.75
CA ALA A 95 3.60 7.36 3.79
C ALA A 95 3.63 6.80 2.37
N GLU A 96 3.85 5.49 2.21
CA GLU A 96 3.81 4.82 0.90
C GLU A 96 2.38 4.69 0.36
N ALA A 97 1.40 4.38 1.22
CA ALA A 97 0.00 4.27 0.85
C ALA A 97 -0.55 5.60 0.30
N VAL A 98 -0.23 6.72 0.93
CA VAL A 98 -0.61 8.07 0.46
C VAL A 98 0.02 8.39 -0.89
N LYS A 99 1.30 8.06 -1.09
CA LYS A 99 1.99 8.24 -2.38
C LYS A 99 1.37 7.39 -3.49
N LYS A 100 1.00 6.14 -3.20
CA LYS A 100 0.33 5.23 -4.14
C LYS A 100 -1.05 5.75 -4.54
N ARG A 101 -1.85 6.22 -3.56
CA ARG A 101 -3.14 6.87 -3.81
C ARG A 101 -2.99 8.09 -4.73
N ARG A 102 -2.03 8.98 -4.46
CA ARG A 102 -1.79 10.18 -5.27
C ARG A 102 -1.38 9.88 -6.72
N ARG A 103 -0.65 8.78 -6.97
CA ARG A 103 -0.29 8.35 -8.33
C ARG A 103 -1.49 7.77 -9.10
N ALA A 104 -2.36 7.01 -8.43
CA ALA A 104 -3.55 6.43 -9.05
C ALA A 104 -4.56 7.48 -9.55
N THR A 105 -4.63 8.64 -8.87
CA THR A 105 -5.55 9.73 -9.25
C THR A 105 -5.19 10.42 -10.57
N LYS A 106 -3.94 10.33 -11.04
CA LYS A 106 -3.52 10.94 -12.32
C LYS A 106 -3.74 10.00 -13.52
N LYS A 107 -4.94 9.46 -13.70
CA LYS A 107 -5.33 8.94 -15.02
C LYS A 107 -5.81 10.11 -15.87
N PRO A 108 -5.09 10.54 -16.91
CA PRO A 108 -5.67 11.45 -17.89
C PRO A 108 -6.86 10.72 -18.52
N TYR A 109 -8.06 11.19 -18.21
CA TYR A 109 -9.26 10.77 -18.91
C TYR A 109 -9.04 11.09 -20.39
N SER A 110 -8.92 10.05 -21.23
CA SER A 110 -8.99 10.21 -22.67
C SER A 110 -10.34 10.86 -22.96
N ARG A 111 -10.35 12.13 -23.38
CA ARG A 111 -11.57 12.82 -23.76
C ARG A 111 -12.19 12.02 -24.90
N SER A 112 -13.38 11.46 -24.70
CA SER A 112 -14.18 10.74 -25.71
C SER A 112 -14.59 11.60 -26.92
N ILE A 113 -14.07 12.82 -27.00
CA ILE A 113 -14.40 13.88 -27.95
C ILE A 113 -13.50 13.78 -29.21
N VAL A 114 -12.30 13.19 -29.10
CA VAL A 114 -11.36 13.10 -30.23
C VAL A 114 -11.74 11.92 -31.12
N GLY A 115 -12.76 12.12 -31.99
CA GLY A 115 -13.17 11.13 -33.01
C GLY A 115 -14.68 10.96 -33.22
N ALA A 116 -15.55 11.69 -32.50
CA ALA A 116 -16.99 11.64 -32.73
C ALA A 116 -17.40 12.62 -33.85
N THR A 117 -18.19 12.16 -34.83
CA THR A 117 -18.78 13.01 -35.88
C THR A 117 -19.73 14.04 -35.27
N LEU A 118 -19.85 15.22 -35.90
CA LEU A 118 -20.67 16.35 -35.40
C LEU A 118 -22.11 15.95 -35.04
N GLU A 119 -22.69 15.02 -35.78
CA GLU A 119 -24.04 14.51 -35.56
C GLU A 119 -24.19 13.74 -34.24
N VAL A 120 -23.18 12.98 -33.82
CA VAL A 120 -23.20 12.23 -32.55
C VAL A 120 -23.11 13.19 -31.36
N ILE A 121 -22.39 14.30 -31.53
CA ILE A 121 -22.26 15.34 -30.50
C ILE A 121 -23.59 16.09 -30.34
N GLN A 122 -24.26 16.45 -31.44
CA GLN A 122 -25.56 17.12 -31.40
C GLN A 122 -26.65 16.24 -30.78
N LYS A 123 -26.74 14.96 -31.17
CA LYS A 123 -27.70 13.99 -30.60
C LYS A 123 -27.54 13.85 -29.07
N LYS A 124 -26.31 13.68 -28.58
CA LYS A 124 -26.01 13.63 -27.13
C LYS A 124 -26.34 14.94 -26.41
N ARG A 125 -26.24 16.08 -27.10
CA ARG A 125 -26.54 17.41 -26.54
C ARG A 125 -28.05 17.65 -26.46
N THR A 126 -28.82 17.18 -27.43
CA THR A 126 -30.29 17.32 -27.51
C THR A 126 -31.06 16.33 -26.64
N GLU A 127 -30.44 15.23 -26.20
CA GLU A 127 -31.05 14.30 -25.26
C GLU A 127 -31.46 15.02 -23.94
N LYS A 128 -32.74 14.94 -23.58
CA LYS A 128 -33.26 15.48 -22.31
C LYS A 128 -32.69 14.71 -21.12
N ALA A 129 -32.47 15.39 -20.00
CA ALA A 129 -31.85 14.81 -18.80
C ALA A 129 -32.59 13.55 -18.30
N GLU A 130 -33.92 13.55 -18.36
CA GLU A 130 -34.76 12.42 -17.95
C GLU A 130 -34.53 11.15 -18.79
N VAL A 131 -34.29 11.29 -20.10
CA VAL A 131 -33.99 10.16 -20.99
C VAL A 131 -32.60 9.59 -20.68
N ARG A 132 -31.64 10.46 -20.30
CA ARG A 132 -30.30 10.03 -19.88
C ARG A 132 -30.36 9.27 -18.55
N ASP A 133 -31.16 9.72 -17.60
CA ASP A 133 -31.30 9.08 -16.30
C ASP A 133 -32.06 7.76 -16.41
N ALA A 134 -33.13 7.70 -17.20
CA ALA A 134 -33.83 6.45 -17.52
C ALA A 134 -32.91 5.42 -18.20
N ALA A 135 -32.06 5.86 -19.14
CA ALA A 135 -31.09 4.98 -19.81
C ALA A 135 -30.03 4.45 -18.83
N ARG A 136 -29.52 5.29 -17.91
CA ARG A 136 -28.58 4.86 -16.86
C ARG A 136 -29.23 3.86 -15.91
N GLU A 137 -30.47 4.10 -15.50
CA GLU A 137 -31.18 3.18 -14.62
C GLU A 137 -31.50 1.85 -15.27
N ALA A 138 -31.87 1.84 -16.56
CA ALA A 138 -32.09 0.63 -17.34
C ALA A 138 -30.79 -0.19 -17.46
N GLN A 139 -29.67 0.47 -17.77
CA GLN A 139 -28.35 -0.18 -17.82
C GLN A 139 -27.93 -0.72 -16.45
N LEU A 140 -28.14 0.03 -15.37
CA LEU A 140 -27.83 -0.42 -14.02
C LEU A 140 -28.69 -1.62 -13.59
N ARG A 141 -29.95 -1.69 -14.03
CA ARG A 141 -30.83 -2.85 -13.81
C ARG A 141 -30.33 -4.07 -14.59
N GLU A 142 -30.00 -3.93 -15.87
CA GLU A 142 -29.47 -5.03 -16.69
C GLU A 142 -28.14 -5.56 -16.13
N ILE A 143 -27.22 -4.67 -15.74
CA ILE A 143 -25.93 -5.08 -15.13
C ILE A 143 -26.17 -5.84 -13.82
N LYS A 144 -27.09 -5.37 -12.97
CA LYS A 144 -27.44 -6.06 -11.72
C LYS A 144 -28.03 -7.44 -11.99
N GLU A 145 -28.86 -7.59 -13.02
CA GLU A 145 -29.44 -8.88 -13.42
C GLU A 145 -28.39 -9.84 -13.99
N ARG A 146 -27.46 -9.38 -14.84
CA ARG A 146 -26.34 -10.20 -15.32
C ARG A 146 -25.44 -10.66 -14.17
N ILE A 147 -25.19 -9.79 -13.19
CA ILE A 147 -24.41 -10.13 -12.00
C ILE A 147 -25.15 -11.16 -11.12
N LYS A 148 -26.48 -11.07 -10.99
CA LYS A 148 -27.28 -12.07 -10.25
C LYS A 148 -27.21 -13.43 -10.95
N LYS A 149 -27.54 -13.49 -12.25
CA LYS A 149 -27.50 -14.72 -13.06
C LYS A 149 -26.13 -15.42 -12.99
N THR A 150 -25.04 -14.67 -13.17
CA THR A 150 -23.68 -15.23 -13.08
C THR A 150 -23.26 -15.64 -11.66
N LYS A 151 -23.82 -15.02 -10.60
CA LYS A 151 -23.60 -15.47 -9.21
C LYS A 151 -24.33 -16.77 -8.92
N ASP A 152 -25.53 -16.94 -9.44
CA ASP A 152 -26.35 -18.13 -9.21
C ASP A 152 -25.80 -19.34 -10.00
N GLU A 153 -25.35 -19.14 -11.24
CA GLU A 153 -24.60 -20.17 -11.99
C GLU A 153 -23.29 -20.59 -11.30
N LYS A 154 -22.56 -19.63 -10.70
CA LYS A 154 -21.34 -19.93 -9.94
C LYS A 154 -21.63 -20.66 -8.64
N LYS A 155 -22.77 -20.41 -7.99
CA LYS A 155 -23.21 -21.15 -6.80
C LYS A 155 -23.65 -22.57 -7.17
N ALA A 156 -24.40 -22.74 -8.26
CA ALA A 156 -24.82 -24.05 -8.76
C ALA A 156 -23.61 -24.91 -9.17
N LYS A 157 -22.65 -24.36 -9.92
CA LYS A 157 -21.41 -25.06 -10.28
C LYS A 157 -20.56 -25.41 -9.05
N LYS A 158 -20.50 -24.55 -8.03
CA LYS A 158 -19.82 -24.87 -6.76
C LYS A 158 -20.53 -25.98 -5.99
N ALA A 159 -21.86 -26.00 -5.95
CA ALA A 159 -22.64 -27.05 -5.30
C ALA A 159 -22.47 -28.40 -6.03
N GLU A 160 -22.47 -28.40 -7.37
CA GLU A 160 -22.27 -29.61 -8.18
C GLU A 160 -20.85 -30.18 -8.03
N LEU A 161 -19.82 -29.32 -7.97
CA LEU A 161 -18.44 -29.74 -7.69
C LEU A 161 -18.27 -30.31 -6.27
N MET A 162 -18.95 -29.72 -5.27
CA MET A 162 -18.94 -30.27 -3.91
C MET A 162 -19.68 -31.62 -3.82
N ALA A 163 -20.78 -31.79 -4.56
CA ALA A 163 -21.53 -33.05 -4.62
C ALA A 163 -20.77 -34.17 -5.36
N LYS A 164 -20.02 -33.84 -6.43
CA LYS A 164 -19.14 -34.80 -7.13
C LYS A 164 -17.97 -35.23 -6.26
N THR A 165 -17.43 -34.36 -5.40
CA THR A 165 -16.34 -34.72 -4.47
C THR A 165 -16.79 -35.68 -3.35
N LEU A 166 -18.10 -35.73 -3.03
CA LEU A 166 -18.66 -36.63 -2.01
C LEU A 166 -19.04 -38.02 -2.54
N LYS A 167 -19.06 -38.24 -3.87
CA LYS A 167 -19.45 -39.53 -4.49
C LYS A 167 -18.28 -40.41 -4.93
N THR A 168 -17.03 -40.05 -4.62
CA THR A 168 -15.86 -40.89 -4.93
C THR A 168 -15.02 -41.15 -3.69
N GLN A 169 -15.50 -42.07 -2.83
CA GLN A 169 -14.71 -42.75 -1.81
C GLN A 169 -15.26 -44.18 -1.60
N PRO A 170 -14.63 -45.23 -2.14
CA PRO A 170 -14.78 -46.57 -1.60
C PRO A 170 -13.73 -46.82 -0.50
N LYS A 171 -14.21 -47.36 0.63
CA LYS A 171 -13.42 -47.87 1.76
C LYS A 171 -12.44 -48.96 1.30
N ALA A 172 -11.17 -48.86 1.71
CA ALA A 172 -10.34 -50.03 2.06
C ALA A 172 -9.11 -49.66 2.92
N SER A 173 -8.99 -50.37 4.06
CA SER A 173 -7.79 -50.82 4.80
C SER A 173 -6.69 -49.83 5.28
N MET A 174 -6.55 -49.79 6.62
CA MET A 174 -5.37 -49.39 7.41
C MET A 174 -4.15 -50.32 7.17
N PRO A 175 -2.88 -49.88 7.36
CA PRO A 175 -2.25 -50.04 8.69
C PRO A 175 -1.29 -48.90 9.16
N LYS A 176 -1.29 -48.75 10.50
CA LYS A 176 -0.25 -48.36 11.48
C LYS A 176 0.83 -47.28 11.18
N ALA A 177 0.70 -46.20 11.96
CA ALA A 177 1.65 -45.64 12.95
C ALA A 177 3.05 -45.11 12.53
N ALA A 178 3.26 -43.80 12.68
CA ALA A 178 4.46 -43.20 13.26
C ALA A 178 4.21 -41.72 13.69
N LYS A 179 4.84 -41.31 14.79
CA LYS A 179 4.68 -40.08 15.59
C LYS A 179 5.15 -38.77 14.90
N GLY A 180 4.47 -37.65 15.20
CA GLY A 180 4.93 -36.26 14.98
C GLY A 180 3.87 -35.22 15.41
N PRO A 181 4.23 -34.02 15.94
CA PRO A 181 3.66 -33.48 17.18
C PRO A 181 2.36 -32.64 17.03
N LYS A 182 1.53 -32.74 18.08
CA LYS A 182 0.28 -32.00 18.29
C LYS A 182 0.55 -30.66 19.00
N LEU A 183 -0.41 -29.75 18.79
CA LEU A 183 -0.72 -28.51 19.50
C LEU A 183 -0.20 -27.28 18.76
N GLY A 184 -1.01 -26.52 18.02
CA GLY A 184 -2.42 -26.18 18.27
C GLY A 184 -2.47 -24.74 18.75
N GLY A 185 -2.70 -23.83 17.81
CA GLY A 185 -3.04 -22.45 18.14
C GLY A 185 -4.42 -22.40 18.78
N GLY A 186 -4.52 -21.67 19.90
CA GLY A 186 -5.74 -21.34 20.60
C GLY A 186 -5.50 -20.08 21.44
N GLY A 187 -6.33 -19.07 21.23
CA GLY A 187 -6.07 -17.69 21.64
C GLY A 187 -6.36 -17.34 23.11
N GLY A 188 -5.94 -16.12 23.46
CA GLY A 188 -6.68 -15.17 24.30
C GLY A 188 -6.93 -15.52 25.77
N LYS A 189 -6.10 -14.98 26.66
CA LYS A 189 -6.47 -14.09 27.79
C LYS A 189 -5.24 -13.92 28.69
N ARG A 190 -4.70 -12.69 28.72
CA ARG A 190 -4.12 -11.92 29.84
C ARG A 190 -3.22 -10.84 29.27
#